data_AF-A0A0K5FKG8-F1
#
_entry.id   AF-A0A0K5FKG8-F1
#
_cell.length_a   1.000
_cell.length_b   1.000
_cell.length_c   1.000
_cell.angle_alpha   90.00
_cell.angle_beta   90.00
_cell.angle_gamma   90.00
#
_symmetry.space_group_name_H-M   'P 1'
#
loop_
_entity.id
_entity.type
_entity.pdbx_description
1 polymer ?
#
loop_
_entity_poly.entity_id
_entity_poly.type
_entity_poly.pdbx_seq_one_letter_code
_entity_poly.pdbx_strand_id
1 'polypeptide(L)'
;MKKQWIVGTALFMLMTGNVRADGEPPTENILKDQFKKQYHGILKLDVITLKNLDAKGNQATWSAEGDVSSSDDLYTWVGQLADYELLEQTWTKDKPVKFSAMLTSKGTPASGWSVNFYSFQAAASDRGRVVDDIKTNNKYLIVNSEDFNYRFSQLESALNNQNNSIPALKKDVKALDKQMVAAQKAADAYWGKDANGKQMTREDAFKKIHQQRDDFNKQNDSEAFAVKYDKEVYQPAIAACHKQSEECYEVPIQQKRDFDINEQRRQTFLQSQKLSRKLQDDWITLEKGQYPLTMKVSEINSKKVTILMKIDDINQANERWKKDTEQLRRNGVIK
;
A
#
# COMPACT_ATOMS: atom_id res chain seq x y z
N MET A 1 9.57 48.74 -116.02
CA MET A 1 9.58 49.08 -114.57
C MET A 1 9.84 47.81 -113.77
N LYS A 2 10.81 47.89 -112.84
CA LYS A 2 11.42 46.78 -112.07
C LYS A 2 10.43 46.05 -111.17
N LYS A 3 10.55 44.72 -111.04
CA LYS A 3 10.30 44.00 -109.77
C LYS A 3 11.33 42.88 -109.57
N GLN A 4 12.19 43.10 -108.59
CA GLN A 4 13.21 42.16 -108.10
C GLN A 4 12.59 41.25 -107.02
N TRP A 5 13.14 40.04 -106.91
CA TRP A 5 12.98 39.08 -105.82
C TRP A 5 13.59 39.57 -104.52
N ILE A 6 13.02 39.23 -103.35
CA ILE A 6 13.74 38.94 -102.10
C ILE A 6 12.99 37.86 -101.28
N VAL A 7 13.77 36.87 -100.83
CA VAL A 7 13.46 35.75 -99.93
C VAL A 7 13.26 36.26 -98.49
N GLY A 8 12.28 35.73 -97.75
CA GLY A 8 12.04 36.06 -96.35
C GLY A 8 11.73 34.84 -95.48
N THR A 9 12.76 34.34 -94.80
CA THR A 9 12.74 33.28 -93.78
C THR A 9 11.97 33.76 -92.54
N ALA A 10 10.88 33.08 -92.15
CA ALA A 10 10.21 33.32 -90.87
C ALA A 10 10.65 32.27 -89.85
N LEU A 11 11.55 32.68 -88.96
CA LEU A 11 12.01 31.91 -87.80
C LEU A 11 10.98 32.09 -86.67
N PHE A 12 10.23 31.03 -86.33
CA PHE A 12 9.39 31.00 -85.13
C PHE A 12 10.29 30.79 -83.90
N MET A 13 10.62 31.86 -83.17
CA MET A 13 11.20 31.74 -81.83
C MET A 13 10.08 31.41 -80.83
N LEU A 14 10.07 30.16 -80.35
CA LEU A 14 9.39 29.78 -79.12
C LEU A 14 10.11 30.43 -77.94
N MET A 15 9.57 31.55 -77.46
CA MET A 15 9.94 32.10 -76.15
C MET A 15 9.31 31.21 -75.08
N THR A 16 10.06 30.23 -74.56
CA THR A 16 9.70 29.59 -73.29
C THR A 16 9.97 30.58 -72.16
N GLY A 17 9.01 31.47 -71.94
CA GLY A 17 8.91 32.17 -70.67
C GLY A 17 8.70 31.13 -69.58
N ASN A 18 9.68 30.97 -68.69
CA ASN A 18 9.47 30.33 -67.40
C ASN A 18 8.56 31.24 -66.56
N VAL A 19 7.27 31.25 -66.89
CA VAL A 19 6.24 31.62 -65.93
C VAL A 19 6.30 30.52 -64.89
N ARG A 20 6.80 30.83 -63.68
CA ARG A 20 6.56 29.97 -62.52
C ARG A 20 5.06 29.75 -62.48
N ALA A 21 4.63 28.51 -62.74
CA ALA A 21 3.25 28.15 -62.54
C ALA A 21 2.99 28.24 -61.04
N ASP A 22 2.45 29.37 -60.58
CA ASP A 22 1.87 29.46 -59.25
C ASP A 22 0.71 28.47 -59.25
N GLY A 23 0.96 27.25 -58.75
CA GLY A 23 -0.09 26.25 -58.61
C GLY A 23 -1.22 26.84 -57.77
N GLU A 24 -2.47 26.65 -58.15
CA GLU A 24 -3.61 27.16 -57.39
C GLU A 24 -3.58 26.57 -55.96
N PRO A 25 -3.61 27.38 -54.89
CA PRO A 25 -3.57 26.84 -53.53
C PRO A 25 -4.89 26.13 -53.17
N PRO A 26 -4.87 25.08 -52.34
CA PRO A 26 -6.09 24.56 -51.73
C PRO A 26 -6.81 25.66 -50.94
N THR A 27 -8.14 25.65 -50.93
CA THR A 27 -8.92 26.62 -50.15
C THR A 27 -8.71 26.40 -48.65
N GLU A 28 -8.90 27.46 -47.86
CA GLU A 28 -8.71 27.40 -46.41
C GLU A 28 -9.56 26.32 -45.72
N ASN A 29 -10.81 26.14 -46.16
CA ASN A 29 -11.69 25.08 -45.63
C ASN A 29 -11.12 23.67 -45.85
N ILE A 30 -10.52 23.44 -47.02
CA ILE A 30 -9.87 22.16 -47.33
C ILE A 30 -8.63 21.97 -46.44
N LEU A 31 -7.83 23.01 -46.26
CA LEU A 31 -6.66 22.98 -45.38
C LEU A 31 -7.08 22.66 -43.94
N LYS A 32 -8.14 23.31 -43.44
CA LYS A 32 -8.71 23.07 -42.10
C LYS A 32 -9.22 21.64 -41.92
N ASP A 33 -9.98 21.12 -42.88
CA ASP A 33 -10.51 19.76 -42.83
C ASP A 33 -9.39 18.70 -42.87
N GLN A 34 -8.40 18.89 -43.74
CA GLN A 34 -7.28 17.95 -43.88
C GLN A 34 -6.36 18.00 -42.66
N PHE A 35 -6.07 19.20 -42.14
CA PHE A 35 -5.31 19.37 -40.90
C PHE A 35 -6.02 18.68 -39.72
N LYS A 36 -7.32 18.94 -39.54
CA LYS A 36 -8.11 18.30 -38.48
C LYS A 36 -8.08 16.77 -38.58
N LYS A 37 -8.21 16.22 -39.79
CA LYS A 37 -8.10 14.77 -40.02
C LYS A 37 -6.72 14.24 -39.67
N GLN A 38 -5.66 14.91 -40.11
CA GLN A 38 -4.28 14.51 -39.87
C GLN A 38 -3.93 14.49 -38.38
N TYR A 39 -4.44 15.44 -37.61
CA TYR A 39 -4.23 15.54 -36.15
C TYR A 39 -5.39 14.96 -35.32
N HIS A 40 -6.16 14.04 -35.90
CA HIS A 40 -7.24 13.29 -35.23
C HIS A 40 -8.27 14.15 -34.47
N GLY A 41 -8.49 15.40 -34.90
CA GLY A 41 -9.39 16.35 -34.25
C GLY A 41 -8.87 16.99 -32.96
N ILE A 42 -7.67 16.62 -32.51
CA ILE A 42 -7.04 17.18 -31.29
C ILE A 42 -6.57 18.61 -31.56
N LEU A 43 -5.94 18.83 -32.71
CA LEU A 43 -5.54 20.16 -33.17
C LEU A 43 -6.45 20.62 -34.31
N LYS A 44 -6.76 21.92 -34.30
CA LYS A 44 -7.54 22.60 -35.32
C LYS A 44 -6.76 23.77 -35.87
N LEU A 45 -6.81 23.91 -37.20
CA LEU A 45 -6.19 25.03 -37.89
C LEU A 45 -7.12 26.25 -37.80
N ASP A 46 -6.64 27.36 -37.25
CA ASP A 46 -7.44 28.59 -37.08
C ASP A 46 -7.22 29.55 -38.23
N VAL A 47 -5.95 29.85 -38.51
CA VAL A 47 -5.50 30.78 -39.57
C VAL A 47 -4.30 30.15 -40.28
N ILE A 48 -4.22 30.31 -41.60
CA ILE A 48 -3.09 29.82 -42.40
C ILE A 48 -2.76 30.79 -43.52
N THR A 49 -1.47 31.06 -43.68
CA THR A 49 -0.88 31.75 -44.81
C THR A 49 0.05 30.79 -45.52
N LEU A 50 -0.09 30.69 -46.85
CA LEU A 50 0.74 29.83 -47.68
C LEU A 50 1.69 30.64 -48.54
N LYS A 51 2.95 30.19 -48.61
CA LYS A 51 3.94 30.69 -49.56
C LYS A 51 4.39 29.53 -50.44
N ASN A 52 4.18 29.65 -51.76
CA ASN A 52 4.60 28.63 -52.70
C ASN A 52 6.13 28.51 -52.72
N LEU A 53 6.64 27.28 -52.63
CA LEU A 53 8.07 26.98 -52.70
C LEU A 53 8.43 26.29 -54.02
N ASP A 54 7.57 25.38 -54.46
CA ASP A 54 7.71 24.64 -55.71
C ASP A 54 6.35 24.16 -56.21
N ALA A 55 6.19 24.05 -57.53
CA ALA A 55 4.99 23.51 -58.16
C ALA A 55 5.34 22.75 -59.44
N LYS A 56 4.86 21.51 -59.55
CA LYS A 56 5.05 20.64 -60.73
C LYS A 56 3.76 19.92 -61.07
N GLY A 57 3.10 20.37 -62.15
CA GLY A 57 1.79 19.86 -62.55
C GLY A 57 0.76 20.11 -61.45
N ASN A 58 0.01 19.07 -61.07
CA ASN A 58 -1.04 19.17 -60.04
C ASN A 58 -0.50 18.97 -58.61
N GLN A 59 0.81 19.07 -58.40
CA GLN A 59 1.45 18.96 -57.09
C GLN A 59 2.21 20.24 -56.76
N ALA A 60 2.06 20.73 -55.53
CA ALA A 60 2.78 21.90 -55.05
C ALA A 60 3.27 21.71 -53.61
N THR A 61 4.40 22.33 -53.31
CA THR A 61 5.00 22.40 -51.98
C THR A 61 4.92 23.82 -51.47
N TRP A 62 4.50 23.96 -50.22
CA TRP A 62 4.19 25.23 -49.59
C TRP A 62 4.90 25.34 -48.24
N SER A 63 5.37 26.54 -47.92
CA SER A 63 5.61 26.94 -46.54
C SER A 63 4.28 27.43 -45.97
N ALA A 64 3.88 26.91 -44.82
CA ALA A 64 2.67 27.30 -44.12
C ALA A 64 3.03 27.94 -42.78
N GLU A 65 2.44 29.10 -42.49
CA GLU A 65 2.54 29.77 -41.20
C GLU A 65 1.15 30.23 -40.77
N GLY A 66 0.88 30.24 -39.47
CA GLY A 66 -0.41 30.70 -38.99
C GLY A 66 -0.66 30.37 -37.53
N ASP A 67 -1.94 30.16 -37.23
CA ASP A 67 -2.43 29.85 -35.89
C ASP A 67 -3.13 28.49 -35.87
N VAL A 68 -2.81 27.72 -34.84
CA VAL A 68 -3.42 26.42 -34.52
C VAL A 68 -3.84 26.45 -33.06
N SER A 69 -4.92 25.78 -32.73
CA SER A 69 -5.34 25.58 -31.35
C SER A 69 -5.72 24.13 -31.10
N SER A 70 -5.82 23.75 -29.83
CA SER A 70 -6.33 22.44 -29.47
C SER A 70 -7.81 22.49 -29.12
N SER A 71 -8.53 21.43 -29.44
CA SER A 71 -9.93 21.24 -29.05
C SER A 71 -10.11 21.06 -27.54
N ASP A 72 -9.04 20.72 -26.81
CA ASP A 72 -9.05 20.49 -25.36
C ASP A 72 -7.76 20.99 -24.70
N ASP A 73 -7.74 21.03 -23.36
CA ASP A 73 -6.51 21.28 -22.63
C ASP A 73 -5.61 20.05 -22.73
N LEU A 74 -4.35 20.25 -23.10
CA LEU A 74 -3.38 19.15 -23.22
C LEU A 74 -2.32 19.27 -22.14
N TYR A 75 -1.96 18.11 -21.58
CA TYR A 75 -1.03 18.00 -20.48
C TYR A 75 0.10 17.03 -20.80
N THR A 76 1.31 17.35 -20.34
CA THR A 76 2.48 16.47 -20.40
C THR A 76 2.93 16.13 -19.00
N TRP A 77 3.22 14.86 -18.73
CA TRP A 77 3.81 14.45 -17.46
C TRP A 77 5.25 14.93 -17.36
N VAL A 78 5.59 15.62 -16.26
CA VAL A 78 6.90 16.21 -16.03
C VAL A 78 7.58 15.69 -14.76
N GLY A 79 6.87 14.93 -13.93
CA GLY A 79 7.48 14.28 -12.77
C GLY A 79 6.48 13.73 -11.77
N GLN A 80 7.01 13.24 -10.66
CA GLN A 80 6.24 12.73 -9.53
C GLN A 80 6.77 13.34 -8.23
N LEU A 81 5.86 13.69 -7.32
CA LEU A 81 6.13 14.21 -6.00
C LEU A 81 5.34 13.41 -4.98
N ALA A 82 6.01 12.49 -4.28
CA ALA A 82 5.34 11.50 -3.44
C ALA A 82 4.20 10.80 -4.21
N ASP A 83 2.95 11.00 -3.79
CA ASP A 83 1.76 10.39 -4.40
C ASP A 83 1.06 11.31 -5.41
N TYR A 84 1.68 12.45 -5.75
CA TYR A 84 1.19 13.45 -6.70
C TYR A 84 1.91 13.35 -8.04
N GLU A 85 1.17 13.44 -9.13
CA GLU A 85 1.69 13.53 -10.49
C GLU A 85 1.84 15.00 -10.89
N LEU A 86 3.01 15.38 -11.37
CA LEU A 86 3.27 16.72 -11.88
C LEU A 86 3.05 16.74 -13.38
N LEU A 87 2.16 17.62 -13.81
CA LEU A 87 1.81 17.84 -15.20
C LEU A 87 2.17 19.27 -15.59
N GLU A 88 2.53 19.48 -16.85
CA GLU A 88 2.60 20.79 -17.47
C GLU A 88 1.45 20.92 -18.46
N GLN A 89 0.67 21.99 -18.36
CA GLN A 89 -0.34 22.29 -19.37
C GLN A 89 0.39 22.84 -20.61
N THR A 90 0.44 22.05 -21.67
CA THR A 90 1.14 22.40 -22.91
C THR A 90 0.24 23.14 -23.90
N TRP A 91 -1.08 22.86 -23.87
CA TRP A 91 -2.08 23.56 -24.67
C TRP A 91 -3.25 24.00 -23.79
N THR A 92 -3.71 25.23 -24.01
CA THR A 92 -4.98 25.72 -23.47
C THR A 92 -6.05 25.56 -24.53
N LYS A 93 -7.17 24.96 -24.17
CA LYS A 93 -8.32 24.75 -25.05
C LYS A 93 -8.69 26.02 -25.80
N ASP A 94 -8.87 25.89 -27.11
CA ASP A 94 -9.29 26.95 -28.04
C ASP A 94 -8.38 28.19 -28.07
N LYS A 95 -7.21 28.16 -27.42
CA LYS A 95 -6.24 29.27 -27.44
C LYS A 95 -5.32 29.13 -28.66
N PRO A 96 -5.29 30.12 -29.57
CA PRO A 96 -4.41 30.08 -30.73
C PRO A 96 -2.93 30.11 -30.34
N VAL A 97 -2.14 29.28 -31.03
CA VAL A 97 -0.70 29.16 -30.92
C VAL A 97 -0.09 29.32 -32.30
N LYS A 98 0.99 30.10 -32.41
CA LYS A 98 1.71 30.26 -33.67
C LYS A 98 2.35 28.94 -34.08
N PHE A 99 2.19 28.58 -35.35
CA PHE A 99 2.84 27.42 -35.94
C PHE A 99 3.48 27.75 -37.30
N SER A 100 4.43 26.91 -37.67
CA SER A 100 4.99 26.81 -39.01
C SER A 100 5.02 25.33 -39.43
N ALA A 101 4.76 25.06 -40.69
CA ALA A 101 4.85 23.73 -41.26
C ALA A 101 5.21 23.79 -42.73
N MET A 102 5.60 22.65 -43.27
CA MET A 102 5.63 22.41 -44.71
C MET A 102 4.37 21.66 -45.12
N LEU A 103 3.90 21.90 -46.33
CA LEU A 103 2.66 21.35 -46.85
C LEU A 103 2.90 20.85 -48.28
N THR A 104 2.55 19.61 -48.57
CA THR A 104 2.39 19.15 -49.96
C THR A 104 0.91 19.09 -50.30
N SER A 105 0.50 19.72 -51.40
CA SER A 105 -0.83 19.57 -51.98
C SER A 105 -0.76 18.80 -53.30
N LYS A 106 -1.74 17.93 -53.54
CA LYS A 106 -1.95 17.26 -54.83
C LYS A 106 -3.42 17.34 -55.21
N GLY A 107 -3.71 17.84 -56.40
CA GLY A 107 -5.09 17.93 -56.90
C GLY A 107 -5.40 19.24 -57.62
N THR A 108 -6.69 19.46 -57.84
CA THR A 108 -7.27 20.66 -58.46
C THR A 108 -8.66 20.90 -57.85
N PRO A 109 -9.28 22.09 -58.05
CA PRO A 109 -10.65 22.31 -57.61
C PRO A 109 -11.66 21.25 -58.14
N ALA A 110 -11.44 20.71 -59.34
CA ALA A 110 -12.32 19.71 -59.96
C ALA A 110 -12.04 18.27 -59.52
N SER A 111 -10.79 17.92 -59.18
CA SER A 111 -10.40 16.56 -58.78
C SER A 111 -10.38 16.35 -57.27
N GLY A 112 -10.59 17.42 -56.50
CA GLY A 112 -10.38 17.43 -55.06
C GLY A 112 -8.90 17.56 -54.70
N TRP A 113 -8.65 17.85 -53.43
CA TRP A 113 -7.31 18.10 -52.91
C TRP A 113 -6.93 17.04 -51.88
N SER A 114 -5.73 16.49 -52.03
CA SER A 114 -5.02 15.76 -50.99
C SER A 114 -3.93 16.67 -50.43
N VAL A 115 -3.89 16.81 -49.11
CA VAL A 115 -3.02 17.72 -48.38
C VAL A 115 -2.32 16.94 -47.27
N ASN A 116 -1.00 17.09 -47.17
CA ASN A 116 -0.22 16.52 -46.09
C ASN A 116 0.69 17.60 -45.48
N PHE A 117 0.52 17.85 -44.19
CA PHE A 117 1.39 18.71 -43.41
C PHE A 117 2.58 17.91 -42.88
N TYR A 118 3.79 18.48 -42.91
CA TYR A 118 5.00 17.86 -42.38
C TYR A 118 5.94 18.93 -41.85
N SER A 119 6.96 18.54 -41.09
CA SER A 119 7.86 19.49 -40.42
C SER A 119 7.11 20.52 -39.57
N PHE A 120 6.01 20.10 -38.93
CA PHE A 120 5.21 20.95 -38.07
C PHE A 120 6.01 21.38 -36.83
N GLN A 121 5.95 22.67 -36.53
CA GLN A 121 6.54 23.29 -35.36
C GLN A 121 5.54 24.30 -34.81
N ALA A 122 5.32 24.29 -33.51
CA ALA A 122 4.49 25.26 -32.82
C ALA A 122 5.24 25.83 -31.63
N ALA A 123 4.79 27.00 -31.16
CA ALA A 123 5.33 27.57 -29.92
C ALA A 123 4.94 26.75 -28.67
N ALA A 124 3.83 26.01 -28.75
CA ALA A 124 3.45 25.01 -27.75
C ALA A 124 4.12 23.66 -28.03
N SER A 125 4.30 22.86 -26.98
CA SER A 125 4.91 21.53 -27.07
C SER A 125 4.16 20.63 -28.06
N ASP A 126 4.90 19.85 -28.84
CA ASP A 126 4.36 18.78 -29.69
C ASP A 126 3.87 17.56 -28.88
N ARG A 127 4.09 17.58 -27.55
CA ARG A 127 3.64 16.57 -26.60
C ARG A 127 2.44 17.08 -25.80
N GLY A 128 1.49 16.18 -25.57
CA GLY A 128 0.35 16.45 -24.72
C GLY A 128 -0.77 15.45 -24.95
N ARG A 129 -1.51 15.17 -23.89
CA ARG A 129 -2.72 14.35 -23.94
C ARG A 129 -3.83 15.01 -23.15
N VAL A 130 -5.07 14.70 -23.51
CA VAL A 130 -6.23 15.02 -22.68
C VAL A 130 -6.15 14.18 -21.40
N VAL A 131 -6.46 14.80 -20.26
CA VAL A 131 -6.56 14.14 -18.96
C VAL A 131 -7.97 14.39 -18.44
N ASP A 132 -8.83 13.38 -18.56
CA ASP A 132 -10.28 13.52 -18.38
C ASP A 132 -10.68 13.93 -16.95
N ASP A 133 -9.93 13.49 -15.94
CA ASP A 133 -10.20 13.71 -14.52
C ASP A 133 -9.37 14.85 -13.90
N ILE A 134 -8.72 15.69 -14.72
CA ILE A 134 -7.79 16.74 -14.26
C ILE A 134 -8.43 17.73 -13.27
N LYS A 135 -9.74 17.96 -13.36
CA LYS A 135 -10.48 18.89 -12.50
C LYS A 135 -10.98 18.26 -11.19
N THR A 136 -11.09 16.94 -11.13
CA THR A 136 -11.69 16.23 -9.99
C THR A 136 -10.65 15.46 -9.18
N ASN A 137 -9.54 15.07 -9.79
CA ASN A 137 -8.48 14.33 -9.15
C ASN A 137 -7.43 15.26 -8.53
N ASN A 138 -7.38 15.28 -7.21
CA ASN A 138 -6.46 16.12 -6.44
C ASN A 138 -4.99 15.66 -6.48
N LYS A 139 -4.70 14.51 -7.10
CA LYS A 139 -3.33 13.99 -7.25
C LYS A 139 -2.54 14.68 -8.34
N TYR A 140 -3.17 15.43 -9.23
CA TYR A 140 -2.45 16.19 -10.26
C TYR A 140 -2.06 17.58 -9.76
N LEU A 141 -0.79 17.94 -9.95
CA LEU A 141 -0.25 19.28 -9.75
C LEU A 141 0.19 19.84 -11.10
N ILE A 142 -0.45 20.92 -11.55
CA ILE A 142 -0.10 21.56 -12.83
C ILE A 142 1.01 22.58 -12.55
N VAL A 143 2.25 22.31 -12.97
CA VAL A 143 3.43 23.08 -12.54
C VAL A 143 3.45 24.53 -13.02
N ASN A 144 2.79 24.79 -14.14
CA ASN A 144 2.68 26.10 -14.77
C ASN A 144 1.32 26.77 -14.54
N SER A 145 0.49 26.25 -13.64
CA SER A 145 -0.76 26.91 -13.24
C SER A 145 -0.51 28.00 -12.19
N GLU A 146 -1.40 28.99 -12.15
CA GLU A 146 -1.32 30.10 -11.18
C GLU A 146 -1.46 29.63 -9.73
N ASP A 147 -2.21 28.54 -9.49
CA ASP A 147 -2.47 27.98 -8.17
C ASP A 147 -1.42 26.94 -7.71
N PHE A 148 -0.44 26.60 -8.55
CA PHE A 148 0.57 25.59 -8.24
C PHE A 148 1.28 25.86 -6.91
N ASN A 149 1.85 27.05 -6.75
CA ASN A 149 2.61 27.42 -5.56
C ASN A 149 1.74 27.40 -4.30
N TYR A 150 0.48 27.82 -4.43
CA TYR A 150 -0.47 27.76 -3.34
C TYR A 150 -0.73 26.30 -2.93
N ARG A 151 -1.09 25.42 -3.87
CA ARG A 151 -1.34 24.01 -3.60
C ARG A 151 -0.11 23.30 -3.04
N PHE A 152 1.06 23.53 -3.63
CA PHE A 152 2.34 22.99 -3.15
C PHE A 152 2.60 23.40 -1.69
N SER A 153 2.43 24.69 -1.36
CA SER A 153 2.63 25.19 0.01
C SER A 153 1.65 24.59 1.03
N GLN A 154 0.39 24.31 0.62
CA GLN A 154 -0.60 23.66 1.48
C GLN A 154 -0.18 22.22 1.80
N LEU A 155 0.32 21.48 0.80
CA LEU A 155 0.83 20.11 0.99
C LEU A 155 2.05 20.09 1.91
N GLU A 156 3.01 21.00 1.69
CA GLU A 156 4.19 21.12 2.52
C GLU A 156 3.84 21.52 3.97
N SER A 157 2.89 22.45 4.15
CA SER A 157 2.37 22.84 5.46
C SER A 157 1.68 21.68 6.18
N ALA A 158 0.84 20.91 5.50
CA ALA A 158 0.18 19.74 6.07
C ALA A 158 1.19 18.69 6.55
N LEU A 159 2.22 18.42 5.74
CA LEU A 159 3.29 17.51 6.10
C LEU A 159 4.13 18.03 7.27
N ASN A 160 4.46 19.33 7.29
CA ASN A 160 5.17 19.97 8.40
C ASN A 160 4.37 19.89 9.71
N ASN A 161 3.05 20.10 9.65
CA ASN A 161 2.17 19.95 10.82
C ASN A 161 2.17 18.51 11.36
N GLN A 162 2.15 17.52 10.47
CA GLN A 162 2.30 16.12 10.88
C GLN A 162 3.67 15.86 11.52
N ASN A 163 4.75 16.35 10.90
CA ASN A 163 6.11 16.20 11.44
C ASN A 163 6.25 16.82 12.84
N ASN A 164 5.65 18.01 13.04
CA ASN A 164 5.64 18.70 14.33
C ASN A 164 4.83 17.97 15.42
N SER A 165 4.00 16.99 15.05
CA SER A 165 3.30 16.14 16.02
C SER A 165 4.17 15.01 16.60
N ILE A 166 5.27 14.64 15.94
CA ILE A 166 6.14 13.53 16.36
C ILE A 166 6.64 13.68 17.81
N PRO A 167 7.09 14.86 18.29
CA PRO A 167 7.52 15.00 19.68
C PRO A 167 6.42 14.67 20.70
N ALA A 168 5.17 15.06 20.42
CA ALA A 168 4.03 14.73 21.25
C ALA A 168 3.75 13.22 21.22
N LEU A 169 3.74 12.60 20.04
CA LEU A 169 3.58 11.15 19.90
C LEU A 169 4.67 10.36 20.65
N LYS A 170 5.94 10.81 20.58
CA LYS A 170 7.05 10.21 21.35
C LYS A 170 6.86 10.36 22.86
N LYS A 171 6.25 11.45 23.33
CA LYS A 171 5.90 11.64 24.74
C LYS A 171 4.81 10.64 25.16
N ASP A 172 3.83 10.41 24.31
CA ASP A 172 2.75 9.44 24.57
C ASP A 172 3.29 8.01 24.63
N VAL A 173 4.21 7.63 23.72
CA VAL A 173 4.91 6.34 23.79
C VAL A 173 5.64 6.16 25.13
N LYS A 174 6.37 7.18 25.59
CA LYS A 174 7.04 7.14 26.91
C LYS A 174 6.06 7.01 28.07
N ALA A 175 4.87 7.61 27.97
CA ALA A 175 3.83 7.47 28.98
C ALA A 175 3.25 6.05 28.98
N LEU A 176 3.00 5.48 27.80
CA LEU A 176 2.55 4.09 27.64
C LEU A 176 3.60 3.10 28.15
N ASP A 177 4.90 3.34 27.94
CA ASP A 177 5.97 2.49 28.49
C ASP A 177 5.90 2.42 30.02
N LYS A 178 5.68 3.55 30.70
CA LYS A 178 5.50 3.59 32.16
C LYS A 178 4.25 2.82 32.59
N GLN A 179 3.14 2.98 31.87
CA GLN A 179 1.90 2.25 32.15
C GLN A 179 2.06 0.74 31.92
N MET A 180 2.80 0.34 30.89
CA MET A 180 3.08 -1.06 30.57
C MET A 180 3.89 -1.72 31.68
N VAL A 181 4.96 -1.07 32.16
CA VAL A 181 5.76 -1.58 33.29
C VAL A 181 4.90 -1.73 34.55
N ALA A 182 4.05 -0.75 34.85
CA ALA A 182 3.14 -0.82 35.99
C ALA A 182 2.10 -1.95 35.84
N ALA A 183 1.52 -2.12 34.66
CA ALA A 183 0.56 -3.17 34.36
C ALA A 183 1.21 -4.57 34.43
N GLN A 184 2.41 -4.72 33.89
CA GLN A 184 3.18 -5.97 33.98
C GLN A 184 3.49 -6.30 35.43
N LYS A 185 3.95 -5.33 36.22
CA LYS A 185 4.18 -5.51 37.65
C LYS A 185 2.92 -5.95 38.39
N ALA A 186 1.76 -5.39 38.06
CA ALA A 186 0.48 -5.80 38.66
C ALA A 186 0.06 -7.22 38.26
N ALA A 187 0.22 -7.58 36.98
CA ALA A 187 -0.02 -8.93 36.48
C ALA A 187 0.92 -9.96 37.14
N ASP A 188 2.21 -9.65 37.27
CA ASP A 188 3.17 -10.54 37.91
C ASP A 188 2.87 -10.67 39.42
N ALA A 189 2.51 -9.55 40.07
CA ALA A 189 2.15 -9.49 41.49
C ALA A 189 0.95 -10.39 41.86
N TYR A 190 0.01 -10.58 40.92
CA TYR A 190 -1.25 -11.29 41.14
C TYR A 190 -1.07 -12.75 41.59
N TRP A 191 -0.03 -13.43 41.12
CA TRP A 191 0.26 -14.81 41.51
C TRP A 191 0.66 -14.97 42.99
N GLY A 192 0.92 -13.86 43.68
CA GLY A 192 1.28 -13.85 45.09
C GLY A 192 2.76 -14.18 45.34
N LYS A 193 3.08 -14.41 46.61
CA LYS A 193 4.46 -14.69 47.06
C LYS A 193 4.57 -16.08 47.65
N ASP A 194 5.74 -16.68 47.46
CA ASP A 194 6.09 -17.95 48.09
C ASP A 194 6.42 -17.75 49.59
N ALA A 195 6.75 -18.85 50.27
CA ALA A 195 7.09 -18.83 51.70
C ALA A 195 8.34 -17.99 52.03
N ASN A 196 9.21 -17.74 51.05
CA ASN A 196 10.42 -16.92 51.19
C ASN A 196 10.18 -15.45 50.80
N GLY A 197 8.94 -15.07 50.46
CA GLY A 197 8.58 -13.73 50.03
C GLY A 197 8.94 -13.41 48.57
N LYS A 198 9.39 -14.39 47.79
CA LYS A 198 9.68 -14.23 46.35
C LYS A 198 8.37 -14.28 45.55
N GLN A 199 8.31 -13.48 44.49
CA GLN A 199 7.15 -13.44 43.60
C GLN A 199 6.96 -14.80 42.90
N MET A 200 5.75 -15.33 42.97
CA MET A 200 5.39 -16.60 42.33
C MET A 200 5.13 -16.40 40.84
N THR A 201 5.48 -17.41 40.05
CA THR A 201 5.03 -17.53 38.66
C THR A 201 3.65 -18.21 38.60
N ARG A 202 3.04 -18.23 37.41
CA ARG A 202 1.83 -19.03 37.15
C ARG A 202 2.04 -20.50 37.52
N GLU A 203 3.22 -21.05 37.23
CA GLU A 203 3.55 -22.44 37.52
C GLU A 203 3.67 -22.70 39.03
N ASP A 204 4.29 -21.78 39.77
CA ASP A 204 4.39 -21.88 41.23
C ASP A 204 3.00 -21.82 41.88
N ALA A 205 2.12 -20.93 41.39
CA ALA A 205 0.74 -20.81 41.87
C ALA A 205 -0.07 -22.08 41.60
N PHE A 206 0.12 -22.68 40.42
CA PHE A 206 -0.51 -23.94 40.05
C PHE A 206 -0.10 -25.08 40.98
N LYS A 207 1.21 -25.22 41.24
CA LYS A 207 1.75 -26.23 42.17
C LYS A 207 1.21 -26.03 43.58
N LYS A 208 1.19 -24.78 44.07
CA LYS A 208 0.66 -24.44 45.40
C LYS A 208 -0.81 -24.82 45.58
N ILE A 209 -1.66 -24.58 44.57
CA ILE A 209 -3.07 -24.99 44.62
C ILE A 209 -3.19 -26.51 44.67
N HIS A 210 -2.40 -27.24 43.89
CA HIS A 210 -2.48 -28.70 43.81
C HIS A 210 -1.78 -29.44 44.96
N GLN A 211 -0.99 -28.73 45.78
CA GLN A 211 -0.21 -29.31 46.86
C GLN A 211 -1.05 -30.15 47.83
N GLN A 212 -2.27 -29.71 48.18
CA GLN A 212 -3.12 -30.47 49.11
C GLN A 212 -3.48 -31.86 48.58
N ARG A 213 -3.78 -31.98 47.28
CA ARG A 213 -4.06 -33.27 46.65
C ARG A 213 -2.79 -34.11 46.58
N ASP A 214 -1.66 -33.50 46.23
CA ASP A 214 -0.39 -34.20 46.08
C ASP A 214 0.09 -34.76 47.43
N ASP A 215 -0.05 -33.98 48.51
CA ASP A 215 0.21 -34.41 49.88
C ASP A 215 -0.76 -35.51 50.32
N PHE A 216 -2.05 -35.39 50.01
CA PHE A 216 -3.04 -36.43 50.29
C PHE A 216 -2.69 -37.75 49.60
N ASN A 217 -2.36 -37.71 48.31
CA ASN A 217 -1.96 -38.89 47.54
C ASN A 217 -0.70 -39.53 48.13
N LYS A 218 0.30 -38.73 48.50
CA LYS A 218 1.54 -39.20 49.10
C LYS A 218 1.33 -39.84 50.48
N GLN A 219 0.44 -39.30 51.29
CA GLN A 219 0.11 -39.85 52.61
C GLN A 219 -0.73 -41.13 52.54
N ASN A 220 -1.48 -41.32 51.45
CA ASN A 220 -2.36 -42.48 51.25
C ASN A 220 -1.83 -43.43 50.17
N ASP A 221 -0.51 -43.49 50.02
CA ASP A 221 0.15 -44.34 49.04
C ASP A 221 -0.26 -45.81 49.23
N SER A 222 -0.79 -46.40 48.15
CA SER A 222 -1.41 -47.73 48.24
C SER A 222 -0.40 -48.86 48.41
N GLU A 223 0.85 -48.65 47.98
CA GLU A 223 1.92 -49.62 48.13
C GLU A 223 2.43 -49.60 49.58
N ALA A 224 2.65 -48.41 50.14
CA ALA A 224 2.96 -48.23 51.56
C ALA A 224 1.86 -48.80 52.47
N PHE A 225 0.58 -48.62 52.12
CA PHE A 225 -0.54 -49.22 52.84
C PHE A 225 -0.51 -50.75 52.76
N ALA A 226 -0.36 -51.32 51.56
CA ALA A 226 -0.32 -52.78 51.38
C ALA A 226 0.82 -53.43 52.17
N VAL A 227 2.03 -52.85 52.13
CA VAL A 227 3.18 -53.36 52.90
C VAL A 227 2.92 -53.32 54.41
N LYS A 228 2.32 -52.23 54.90
CA LYS A 228 1.97 -52.10 56.33
C LYS A 228 0.89 -53.10 56.73
N TYR A 229 -0.17 -53.22 55.93
CA TYR A 229 -1.27 -54.15 56.16
C TYR A 229 -0.80 -55.61 56.17
N ASP A 230 0.11 -55.94 55.26
CA ASP A 230 0.71 -57.27 55.17
C ASP A 230 1.42 -57.64 56.47
N LYS A 231 2.25 -56.73 56.98
CA LYS A 231 3.04 -56.96 58.19
C LYS A 231 2.19 -56.97 59.46
N GLU A 232 1.25 -56.04 59.60
CA GLU A 232 0.55 -55.79 60.86
C GLU A 232 -0.76 -56.56 61.00
N VAL A 233 -1.38 -56.98 59.90
CA VAL A 233 -2.72 -57.61 59.90
C VAL A 233 -2.69 -58.99 59.26
N TYR A 234 -2.24 -59.09 58.01
CA TYR A 234 -2.31 -60.34 57.25
C TYR A 234 -1.40 -61.44 57.83
N GLN A 235 -0.11 -61.15 58.01
CA GLN A 235 0.84 -62.13 58.54
C GLN A 235 0.46 -62.64 59.96
N PRO A 236 0.06 -61.78 60.91
CA PRO A 236 -0.46 -62.24 62.20
C PRO A 236 -1.72 -63.11 62.10
N ALA A 237 -2.64 -62.80 61.17
CA ALA A 237 -3.86 -63.57 60.96
C ALA A 237 -3.57 -64.98 60.42
N ILE A 238 -2.65 -65.08 59.45
CA ILE A 238 -2.17 -66.37 58.92
C ILE A 238 -1.49 -67.19 60.03
N ALA A 239 -0.56 -66.60 60.77
CA ALA A 239 0.11 -67.26 61.88
C ALA A 239 -0.85 -67.74 62.99
N ALA A 240 -1.91 -66.97 63.29
CA ALA A 240 -2.94 -67.38 64.24
C ALA A 240 -3.78 -68.55 63.72
N CYS A 241 -4.10 -68.57 62.43
CA CYS A 241 -4.85 -69.67 61.81
C CYS A 241 -4.08 -71.00 61.84
N HIS A 242 -2.79 -71.00 61.51
CA HIS A 242 -1.94 -72.20 61.60
C HIS A 242 -1.74 -72.71 63.03
N LYS A 243 -1.84 -71.82 64.04
CA LYS A 243 -1.80 -72.25 65.46
C LYS A 243 -3.06 -72.98 65.89
N GLN A 244 -4.20 -72.77 65.22
CA GLN A 244 -5.48 -73.37 65.56
C GLN A 244 -5.72 -74.72 64.86
N SER A 245 -5.11 -74.94 63.69
CA SER A 245 -5.22 -76.19 62.91
C SER A 245 -4.03 -76.34 61.97
N GLU A 246 -3.51 -77.58 61.82
CA GLU A 246 -2.51 -77.91 60.79
C GLU A 246 -3.07 -77.70 59.37
N GLU A 247 -4.38 -77.86 59.17
CA GLU A 247 -5.09 -77.57 57.92
C GLU A 247 -5.82 -76.21 58.02
N CYS A 248 -5.06 -75.12 58.10
CA CYS A 248 -5.64 -73.77 58.05
C CYS A 248 -6.20 -73.47 56.64
N TYR A 249 -7.49 -73.14 56.55
CA TYR A 249 -8.11 -72.64 55.32
C TYR A 249 -7.87 -71.13 55.17
N GLU A 250 -6.79 -70.75 54.49
CA GLU A 250 -6.32 -69.36 54.36
C GLU A 250 -7.11 -68.49 53.36
N VAL A 251 -7.85 -69.09 52.44
CA VAL A 251 -8.52 -68.38 51.32
C VAL A 251 -9.35 -67.18 51.80
N PRO A 252 -10.17 -67.27 52.88
CA PRO A 252 -10.92 -66.12 53.37
C PRO A 252 -10.04 -65.00 53.90
N ILE A 253 -8.87 -65.32 54.47
CA ILE A 253 -7.90 -64.34 54.98
C ILE A 253 -7.25 -63.60 53.82
N GLN A 254 -6.89 -64.31 52.76
CA GLN A 254 -6.35 -63.73 51.52
C GLN A 254 -7.39 -62.83 50.83
N GLN A 255 -8.63 -63.32 50.67
CA GLN A 255 -9.72 -62.53 50.10
C GLN A 255 -10.01 -61.25 50.90
N LYS A 256 -9.97 -61.33 52.23
CA LYS A 256 -10.16 -60.17 53.09
C LYS A 256 -9.04 -59.14 52.92
N ARG A 257 -7.79 -59.58 52.87
CA ARG A 257 -6.63 -58.72 52.57
C ARG A 257 -6.81 -57.99 51.24
N ASP A 258 -7.10 -58.72 50.18
CA ASP A 258 -7.23 -58.13 48.84
C ASP A 258 -8.41 -57.16 48.78
N PHE A 259 -9.53 -57.49 49.44
CA PHE A 259 -10.67 -56.59 49.60
C PHE A 259 -10.29 -55.29 50.31
N ASP A 260 -9.58 -55.36 51.44
CA ASP A 260 -9.23 -54.17 52.23
C ASP A 260 -8.22 -53.27 51.51
N ILE A 261 -7.24 -53.85 50.81
CA ILE A 261 -6.31 -53.10 49.95
C ILE A 261 -7.06 -52.42 48.80
N ASN A 262 -7.97 -53.14 48.13
CA ASN A 262 -8.74 -52.57 47.02
C ASN A 262 -9.73 -51.49 47.48
N GLU A 263 -10.36 -51.64 48.64
CA GLU A 263 -11.24 -50.61 49.19
C GLU A 263 -10.45 -49.37 49.62
N GLN A 264 -9.27 -49.52 50.22
CA GLN A 264 -8.40 -48.37 50.51
C GLN A 264 -8.02 -47.61 49.23
N ARG A 265 -7.65 -48.32 48.16
CA ARG A 265 -7.36 -47.72 46.85
C ARG A 265 -8.56 -46.97 46.30
N ARG A 266 -9.75 -47.58 46.38
CA ARG A 266 -11.01 -46.97 45.91
C ARG A 266 -11.32 -45.68 46.67
N GLN A 267 -11.23 -45.70 48.00
CA GLN A 267 -11.51 -44.52 48.84
C GLN A 267 -10.50 -43.40 48.58
N THR A 268 -9.21 -43.74 48.48
CA THR A 268 -8.15 -42.78 48.15
C THR A 268 -8.39 -42.14 46.79
N PHE A 269 -8.71 -42.94 45.77
CA PHE A 269 -9.02 -42.43 44.44
C PHE A 269 -10.23 -41.47 44.45
N LEU A 270 -11.33 -41.85 45.09
CA LEU A 270 -12.53 -41.03 45.17
C LEU A 270 -12.27 -39.68 45.87
N GLN A 271 -11.54 -39.71 46.99
CA GLN A 271 -11.19 -38.51 47.72
C GLN A 271 -10.20 -37.62 46.96
N SER A 272 -9.21 -38.23 46.29
CA SER A 272 -8.27 -37.51 45.41
C SER A 272 -8.98 -36.82 44.25
N GLN A 273 -9.95 -37.51 43.61
CA GLN A 273 -10.76 -36.94 42.55
C GLN A 273 -11.61 -35.77 43.04
N LYS A 274 -12.23 -35.91 44.22
CA LYS A 274 -13.00 -34.84 44.86
C LYS A 274 -12.14 -33.60 45.14
N LEU A 275 -10.93 -33.80 45.67
CA LEU A 275 -9.95 -32.73 45.86
C LEU A 275 -9.58 -32.10 44.51
N SER A 276 -9.26 -32.90 43.50
CA SER A 276 -8.85 -32.39 42.18
C SER A 276 -9.92 -31.53 41.52
N ARG A 277 -11.21 -31.87 41.64
CA ARG A 277 -12.30 -31.05 41.08
C ARG A 277 -12.37 -29.68 41.77
N LYS A 278 -12.33 -29.67 43.10
CA LYS A 278 -12.32 -28.42 43.87
C LYS A 278 -11.13 -27.53 43.49
N LEU A 279 -9.93 -28.11 43.43
CA LEU A 279 -8.70 -27.37 43.11
C LEU A 279 -8.69 -26.87 41.66
N GLN A 280 -9.35 -27.58 40.73
CA GLN A 280 -9.56 -27.11 39.37
C GLN A 280 -10.47 -25.87 39.35
N ASP A 281 -11.55 -25.85 40.13
CA ASP A 281 -12.43 -24.68 40.23
C ASP A 281 -11.71 -23.47 40.84
N ASP A 282 -10.89 -23.70 41.87
CA ASP A 282 -10.03 -22.69 42.48
C ASP A 282 -9.02 -22.14 41.47
N TRP A 283 -8.40 -23.02 40.67
CA TRP A 283 -7.48 -22.65 39.60
C TRP A 283 -8.14 -21.82 38.51
N ILE A 284 -9.32 -22.24 38.02
CA ILE A 284 -10.10 -21.50 37.01
C ILE A 284 -10.46 -20.10 37.54
N THR A 285 -10.85 -20.00 38.81
CA THR A 285 -11.18 -18.72 39.44
C THR A 285 -9.96 -17.82 39.51
N LEU A 286 -8.80 -18.35 39.88
CA LEU A 286 -7.55 -17.61 39.91
C LEU A 286 -7.17 -17.10 38.51
N GLU A 287 -7.21 -17.96 37.47
CA GLU A 287 -6.89 -17.57 36.10
C GLU A 287 -7.84 -16.50 35.55
N LYS A 288 -9.14 -16.59 35.87
CA LYS A 288 -10.12 -15.58 35.46
C LYS A 288 -9.81 -14.19 36.02
N GLY A 289 -9.28 -14.10 37.24
CA GLY A 289 -8.86 -12.80 37.79
C GLY A 289 -7.54 -12.28 37.21
N GLN A 290 -6.66 -13.16 36.73
CA GLN A 290 -5.42 -12.76 36.06
C GLN A 290 -5.67 -12.22 34.65
N TYR A 291 -6.62 -12.81 33.92
CA TYR A 291 -6.86 -12.53 32.52
C TYR A 291 -7.04 -11.03 32.19
N PRO A 292 -7.84 -10.24 32.94
CA PRO A 292 -7.95 -8.79 32.71
C PRO A 292 -6.62 -8.04 32.85
N LEU A 293 -5.71 -8.49 33.73
CA LEU A 293 -4.41 -7.85 33.94
C LEU A 293 -3.50 -8.07 32.74
N THR A 294 -3.48 -9.28 32.19
CA THR A 294 -2.71 -9.58 30.97
C THR A 294 -3.30 -8.88 29.74
N MET A 295 -4.63 -8.79 29.66
CA MET A 295 -5.31 -8.03 28.59
C MET A 295 -4.94 -6.55 28.63
N LYS A 296 -4.88 -5.94 29.82
CA LYS A 296 -4.44 -4.54 29.97
C LYS A 296 -3.02 -4.31 29.44
N VAL A 297 -2.08 -5.24 29.65
CA VAL A 297 -0.72 -5.16 29.09
C VAL A 297 -0.77 -5.19 27.56
N SER A 298 -1.55 -6.13 27.00
CA SER A 298 -1.73 -6.25 25.55
C SER A 298 -2.34 -5.00 24.91
N GLU A 299 -3.37 -4.42 25.53
CA GLU A 299 -4.02 -3.18 25.07
C GLU A 299 -3.06 -1.99 25.05
N ILE A 300 -2.25 -1.84 26.11
CA ILE A 300 -1.23 -0.77 26.17
C ILE A 300 -0.20 -0.96 25.05
N ASN A 301 0.26 -2.19 24.85
CA ASN A 301 1.23 -2.50 23.80
C ASN A 301 0.65 -2.24 22.40
N SER A 302 -0.61 -2.62 22.16
CA SER A 302 -1.30 -2.34 20.90
C SER A 302 -1.36 -0.84 20.60
N LYS A 303 -1.79 -0.02 21.58
CA LYS A 303 -1.79 1.45 21.46
C LYS A 303 -0.40 2.01 21.15
N LYS A 304 0.63 1.48 21.81
CA LYS A 304 2.03 1.88 21.59
C LYS A 304 2.46 1.59 20.15
N VAL A 305 2.19 0.38 19.65
CA VAL A 305 2.53 -0.02 18.27
C VAL A 305 1.85 0.90 17.26
N THR A 306 0.55 1.21 17.44
CA THR A 306 -0.17 2.13 16.56
C THR A 306 0.50 3.51 16.49
N ILE A 307 0.95 4.06 17.62
CA ILE A 307 1.64 5.35 17.64
C ILE A 307 3.01 5.26 16.96
N LEU A 308 3.75 4.18 17.19
CA LEU A 308 5.06 3.97 16.55
C LEU A 308 4.93 3.85 15.03
N MET A 309 3.94 3.11 14.53
CA MET A 309 3.64 3.02 13.09
C MET A 309 3.33 4.40 12.52
N LYS A 310 2.49 5.19 13.20
CA LYS A 310 2.18 6.56 12.77
C LYS A 310 3.42 7.46 12.72
N ILE A 311 4.34 7.35 13.67
CA ILE A 311 5.61 8.10 13.64
C ILE A 311 6.44 7.68 12.42
N ASP A 312 6.52 6.38 12.15
CA ASP A 312 7.25 5.85 11.00
C ASP A 312 6.66 6.33 9.67
N ASP A 313 5.34 6.24 9.50
CA ASP A 313 4.63 6.74 8.31
C ASP A 313 4.92 8.23 8.06
N ILE A 314 4.90 9.06 9.11
CA ILE A 314 5.20 10.48 9.01
C ILE A 314 6.66 10.70 8.59
N ASN A 315 7.62 9.94 9.14
CA ASN A 315 9.03 10.05 8.75
C ASN A 315 9.23 9.66 7.29
N GLN A 316 8.67 8.52 6.86
CA GLN A 316 8.78 8.05 5.48
C GLN A 316 8.18 9.05 4.50
N ALA A 317 7.00 9.59 4.79
CA ALA A 317 6.36 10.62 3.98
C ALA A 317 7.24 11.88 3.87
N ASN A 318 7.86 12.31 4.98
CA ASN A 318 8.77 13.45 5.00
C ASN A 318 10.04 13.22 4.17
N GLU A 319 10.67 12.05 4.31
CA GLU A 319 11.88 11.71 3.56
C GLU A 319 11.59 11.63 2.06
N ARG A 320 10.50 10.97 1.67
CA ARG A 320 10.06 10.89 0.28
C ARG A 320 9.76 12.27 -0.30
N TRP A 321 8.98 13.09 0.41
CA TRP A 321 8.66 14.45 -0.04
C TRP A 321 9.91 15.29 -0.28
N LYS A 322 10.86 15.29 0.66
CA LYS A 322 12.12 16.03 0.53
C LYS A 322 12.94 15.56 -0.68
N LYS A 323 13.14 14.24 -0.79
CA LYS A 323 13.91 13.64 -1.89
C LYS A 323 13.31 13.99 -3.25
N ASP A 324 12.01 13.82 -3.40
CA ASP A 324 11.31 14.07 -4.66
C ASP A 324 11.32 15.57 -5.00
N THR A 325 11.06 16.44 -4.01
CA THR A 325 11.14 17.90 -4.18
C THR A 325 12.53 18.35 -4.64
N GLU A 326 13.59 17.84 -4.02
CA GLU A 326 14.96 18.16 -4.43
C GLU A 326 15.27 17.68 -5.85
N GLN A 327 14.81 16.48 -6.22
CA GLN A 327 14.99 15.97 -7.57
C GLN A 327 14.27 16.82 -8.62
N LEU A 328 13.03 17.23 -8.33
CA LEU A 328 12.25 18.08 -9.21
C LEU A 328 12.88 19.47 -9.39
N ARG A 329 13.44 20.05 -8.32
CA ARG A 329 14.21 21.30 -8.39
C ARG A 329 15.48 21.14 -9.22
N ARG A 330 16.25 20.06 -9.03
CA ARG A 330 17.45 19.75 -9.83
C ARG A 330 17.12 19.61 -11.32
N ASN A 331 15.94 19.08 -11.64
CA ASN A 331 15.47 18.91 -13.03
C ASN A 331 14.80 20.17 -13.60
N GLY A 332 14.67 21.25 -12.83
CA GLY A 332 14.02 22.49 -13.28
C GLY A 332 12.50 22.41 -13.45
N VAL A 333 11.86 21.35 -12.95
CA VAL A 333 10.41 21.15 -13.06
C VAL A 333 9.65 22.10 -12.12
N ILE A 334 10.20 22.32 -10.93
CA ILE A 334 9.68 23.26 -9.93
C ILE A 334 10.81 24.21 -9.54
N LYS A 335 10.47 25.46 -9.22
CA LYS A 335 11.45 26.50 -8.87
C LYS A 335 11.75 26.56 -7.37
#